data_AF-A0AA36MR57-F1
#
_entry.id   AF-A0AA36MR57-F1
#
_cell.length_a   1.000
_cell.length_b   1.000
_cell.length_c   1.000
_cell.angle_alpha   90.00
_cell.angle_beta   90.00
_cell.angle_gamma   90.00
#
_symmetry.space_group_name_H-M   'P 1'
#
loop_
_entity.id
_entity.type
_entity.pdbx_description
1 polymer ?
#
loop_
_entity_poly.entity_id
_entity_poly.type
_entity_poly.pdbx_seq_one_letter_code
_entity_poly.pdbx_strand_id
1 'polypeptide(L)'
;MALRASAYRTASGAEVAVSLQVVAERRAPSDLCLVIDVSGSMQLPAILKDREANAELSILDIVVHSCRSVVHTLSAEDTLGIVTYSDQAAVVLEPTAMSEPGKARAEEALQKLRADGQTNLWQGLETALDLLRRSPRPGALGSALLLTDGKPNVEPTGGHLAALQRYKEQHGLPCTLHTFGFGSDLDSELLDQLAAAAGGVYVFIPDAGFVGTALVNCTAAAVTAAGRNLRLSVAAAPNVALKGCVGYELGPCLELGSVQLGQSKAWERGLERNPWEDDLDESDVP
;
A
#
# COMPACT_ATOMS: atom_id res chain seq x y z
N MET A 1 8.56 -14.51 6.49
CA MET A 1 7.50 -15.32 5.85
C MET A 1 7.95 -16.76 5.80
N ALA A 2 7.04 -17.70 6.01
CA ALA A 2 7.27 -19.12 5.83
C ALA A 2 6.44 -19.63 4.64
N LEU A 3 7.04 -20.47 3.80
CA LEU A 3 6.33 -21.25 2.78
C LEU A 3 6.22 -22.68 3.29
N ARG A 4 5.00 -23.17 3.46
CA ARG A 4 4.72 -24.57 3.77
C ARG A 4 4.28 -25.27 2.49
N ALA A 5 4.92 -26.38 2.18
CA ALA A 5 4.55 -27.23 1.07
C ALA A 5 4.12 -28.59 1.61
N SER A 6 3.00 -29.11 1.13
CA SER A 6 2.58 -30.49 1.35
C SER A 6 2.29 -31.13 -0.01
N ALA A 7 2.56 -32.43 -0.12
CA ALA A 7 2.26 -33.19 -1.32
C ALA A 7 1.44 -34.42 -0.93
N TYR A 8 0.40 -34.73 -1.70
CA TYR A 8 -0.47 -35.88 -1.50
C TYR A 8 -0.88 -36.47 -2.84
N ARG A 9 -1.13 -37.79 -2.90
CA ARG A 9 -1.68 -38.40 -4.13
C ARG A 9 -3.16 -38.03 -4.25
N THR A 10 -3.60 -37.71 -5.45
CA THR A 10 -5.02 -37.52 -5.74
C THR A 10 -5.76 -38.85 -5.63
N ALA A 11 -7.09 -38.81 -5.50
CA ALA A 11 -7.91 -40.00 -5.35
C ALA A 11 -7.81 -40.98 -6.54
N SER A 12 -7.41 -40.50 -7.73
CA SER A 12 -7.15 -41.33 -8.92
C SER A 12 -5.79 -42.03 -8.89
N GLY A 13 -4.89 -41.67 -7.98
CA GLY A 13 -3.55 -42.26 -7.81
C GLY A 13 -2.53 -41.91 -8.89
N ALA A 14 -2.99 -41.39 -10.04
CA ALA A 14 -2.18 -41.01 -11.20
C ALA A 14 -1.49 -39.64 -11.05
N GLU A 15 -2.02 -38.77 -10.18
CA GLU A 15 -1.50 -37.41 -9.99
C GLU A 15 -1.05 -37.18 -8.53
N VAL A 16 -0.02 -36.35 -8.33
CA VAL A 16 0.44 -35.87 -7.03
C VAL A 16 0.03 -34.42 -6.87
N ALA A 17 -0.92 -34.15 -5.99
CA ALA A 17 -1.28 -32.80 -5.62
C ALA A 17 -0.22 -32.15 -4.72
N VAL A 18 0.24 -30.94 -5.02
CA VAL A 18 1.07 -30.10 -4.15
C VAL A 18 0.22 -28.96 -3.64
N SER A 19 0.13 -28.84 -2.32
CA SER A 19 -0.40 -27.66 -1.67
C SER A 19 0.72 -26.78 -1.17
N LEU A 20 0.63 -25.50 -1.51
CA LEU A 20 1.57 -24.46 -1.08
C LEU A 20 0.79 -23.48 -0.22
N GLN A 21 1.29 -23.18 0.98
CA GLN A 21 0.70 -22.24 1.91
C GLN A 21 1.74 -21.22 2.34
N VAL A 22 1.48 -19.96 2.07
CA VAL A 22 2.32 -18.85 2.54
C VAL A 22 1.76 -18.36 3.86
N VAL A 23 2.59 -18.39 4.91
CA VAL A 23 2.25 -17.96 6.27
C VAL A 23 3.15 -16.81 6.69
N ALA A 24 2.51 -15.71 7.09
CA ALA A 24 3.18 -14.61 7.75
C ALA A 24 3.18 -14.83 9.26
N GLU A 25 4.35 -15.07 9.84
CA GLU A 25 4.53 -15.22 11.29
C GLU A 25 4.72 -13.88 12.00
N ARG A 26 5.21 -12.87 11.27
CA ARG A 26 5.38 -11.48 11.71
C ARG A 26 5.01 -10.55 10.57
N ARG A 27 4.47 -9.38 10.91
CA ARG A 27 4.28 -8.28 9.95
C ARG A 27 5.64 -7.68 9.58
N ALA A 28 5.71 -7.03 8.43
CA ALA A 28 6.88 -6.23 8.08
C ALA A 28 6.82 -4.88 8.83
N PRO A 29 7.97 -4.27 9.18
CA PRO A 29 8.00 -2.88 9.60
C PRO A 29 7.35 -1.99 8.53
N SER A 30 6.60 -0.96 8.94
CA SER A 30 5.96 -0.04 8.00
C SER A 30 6.71 1.29 7.94
N ASP A 31 6.94 1.78 6.72
CA ASP A 31 7.45 3.13 6.45
C ASP A 31 6.29 3.98 5.91
N LEU A 32 5.63 4.72 6.81
CA LEU A 32 4.45 5.49 6.47
C LEU A 32 4.82 6.96 6.22
N CYS A 33 4.27 7.56 5.17
CA CYS A 33 4.31 9.00 4.98
C CYS A 33 2.90 9.56 4.89
N LEU A 34 2.57 10.52 5.76
CA LEU A 34 1.37 11.34 5.64
C LEU A 34 1.67 12.49 4.70
N VAL A 35 0.89 12.64 3.64
CA VAL A 35 1.01 13.72 2.66
C VAL A 35 -0.25 14.57 2.78
N ILE A 36 -0.15 15.64 3.55
CA ILE A 36 -1.29 16.40 4.06
C ILE A 36 -1.44 17.68 3.24
N ASP A 37 -2.58 17.83 2.56
CA ASP A 37 -2.98 19.10 1.99
C ASP A 37 -3.21 20.11 3.12
N VAL A 38 -2.54 21.25 3.04
CA VAL A 38 -2.72 22.39 3.93
C VAL A 38 -3.10 23.63 3.14
N SER A 39 -3.77 23.48 2.00
CA SER A 39 -4.29 24.59 1.20
C SER A 39 -5.44 25.31 1.91
N GLY A 40 -5.77 26.51 1.43
CA GLY A 40 -6.83 27.34 2.02
C GLY A 40 -8.22 26.69 2.05
N SER A 41 -8.53 25.73 1.16
CA SER A 41 -9.81 25.00 1.21
C SER A 41 -9.95 24.15 2.46
N MET A 42 -8.83 23.66 3.02
CA MET A 42 -8.82 22.81 4.21
C MET A 42 -9.30 23.55 5.49
N GLN A 43 -9.44 24.89 5.43
CA GLN A 43 -10.07 25.72 6.47
C GLN A 43 -11.60 25.65 6.47
N LEU A 44 -12.22 25.10 5.42
CA LEU A 44 -13.68 25.03 5.31
C LEU A 44 -14.27 24.17 6.45
N PRO A 45 -15.49 24.51 6.92
CA PRO A 45 -16.16 23.74 7.96
C PRO A 45 -16.38 22.29 7.52
N ALA A 46 -16.03 21.34 8.39
CA ALA A 46 -16.24 19.94 8.13
C ALA A 46 -17.72 19.57 8.33
N ILE A 47 -18.35 18.97 7.31
CA ILE A 47 -19.76 18.57 7.38
C ILE A 47 -19.89 17.34 8.30
N LEU A 48 -20.80 17.41 9.28
CA LEU A 48 -21.20 16.28 10.14
C LEU A 48 -22.68 15.98 9.91
N LYS A 49 -23.02 14.75 9.53
CA LYS A 49 -24.40 14.40 9.12
C LYS A 49 -25.46 14.45 10.21
N ASP A 50 -25.09 14.44 11.50
CA ASP A 50 -26.07 14.18 12.58
C ASP A 50 -25.88 15.01 13.86
N ARG A 51 -25.15 16.14 13.85
CA ARG A 51 -24.97 16.94 15.07
C ARG A 51 -25.10 18.43 14.85
N GLU A 52 -26.07 19.04 15.55
CA GLU A 52 -26.11 20.47 15.91
C GLU A 52 -24.95 20.88 16.87
N ALA A 53 -23.77 20.27 16.75
CA ALA A 53 -22.70 20.44 17.72
C ALA A 53 -21.78 21.61 17.34
N ASN A 54 -22.03 22.74 18.00
CA ASN A 54 -21.20 23.86 18.46
C ASN A 54 -19.64 23.78 18.44
N ALA A 55 -19.01 23.11 17.48
CA ALA A 55 -17.58 23.25 17.19
C ALA A 55 -17.40 23.32 15.69
N GLU A 56 -17.12 24.53 15.18
CA GLU A 56 -16.72 24.82 13.80
C GLU A 56 -15.32 24.20 13.53
N LEU A 57 -15.23 22.88 13.50
CA LEU A 57 -14.00 22.20 13.13
C LEU A 57 -13.80 22.32 11.62
N SER A 58 -12.59 22.70 11.20
CA SER A 58 -12.20 22.70 9.80
C SER A 58 -11.93 21.28 9.30
N ILE A 59 -11.89 21.08 7.98
CA ILE A 59 -11.45 19.81 7.38
C ILE A 59 -10.04 19.47 7.88
N LEU A 60 -9.13 20.46 7.96
CA LEU A 60 -7.79 20.27 8.50
C LEU A 60 -7.80 19.77 9.94
N ASP A 61 -8.68 20.29 10.81
CA ASP A 61 -8.78 19.82 12.19
C ASP A 61 -9.17 18.34 12.27
N ILE A 62 -10.10 17.90 11.41
CA ILE A 62 -10.53 16.52 11.32
C ILE A 62 -9.41 15.62 10.78
N VAL A 63 -8.67 16.10 9.78
CA VAL A 63 -7.51 15.39 9.22
C VAL A 63 -6.41 15.25 10.26
N VAL A 64 -6.06 16.33 10.97
CA VAL A 64 -5.07 16.33 12.05
C VAL A 64 -5.49 15.35 13.15
N HIS A 65 -6.75 15.40 13.58
CA HIS A 65 -7.28 14.46 14.58
C HIS A 65 -7.11 13.01 14.14
N SER A 66 -7.45 12.69 12.88
CA SER A 66 -7.33 11.35 12.33
C SER A 66 -5.88 10.90 12.15
N CYS A 67 -4.98 11.82 11.78
CA CYS A 67 -3.55 11.57 11.71
C CYS A 67 -2.96 11.23 13.08
N ARG A 68 -3.47 11.82 14.17
CA ARG A 68 -3.06 11.42 15.53
C ARG A 68 -3.45 9.97 15.84
N SER A 69 -4.61 9.51 15.40
CA SER A 69 -4.97 8.09 15.51
C SER A 69 -3.99 7.19 14.75
N VAL A 70 -3.53 7.62 13.57
CA VAL A 70 -2.47 6.93 12.81
C VAL A 70 -1.18 6.85 13.64
N VAL A 71 -0.72 7.97 14.21
CA VAL A 71 0.48 8.03 15.07
C VAL A 71 0.40 7.02 16.22
N HIS A 72 -0.75 6.90 16.88
CA HIS A 72 -0.92 5.96 17.99
C HIS A 72 -1.11 4.51 17.55
N THR A 73 -1.53 4.26 16.32
CA THR A 73 -1.63 2.91 15.73
C THR A 73 -0.25 2.34 15.40
N LEU A 74 0.72 3.20 15.08
CA LEU A 74 2.09 2.81 14.78
C LEU A 74 2.87 2.38 16.03
N SER A 75 3.79 1.45 15.84
CA SER A 75 4.68 0.92 16.88
C SER A 75 6.10 1.48 16.74
N ALA A 76 6.97 1.21 17.72
CA ALA A 76 8.38 1.63 17.66
C ALA A 76 9.18 1.00 16.51
N GLU A 77 8.67 -0.08 15.90
CA GLU A 77 9.27 -0.70 14.70
C GLU A 77 8.89 0.02 13.40
N ASP A 78 7.87 0.87 13.43
CA ASP A 78 7.39 1.64 12.26
C ASP A 78 7.99 3.04 12.27
N THR A 79 8.12 3.62 11.07
CA THR A 79 8.53 5.02 10.92
C THR A 79 7.42 5.84 10.29
N LEU A 80 7.27 7.08 10.74
CA LEU A 80 6.37 8.06 10.18
C LEU A 80 7.16 9.26 9.66
N GLY A 81 6.95 9.62 8.40
CA GLY A 81 7.25 10.94 7.86
C GLY A 81 5.97 11.75 7.67
N ILE A 82 6.07 13.07 7.77
CA ILE A 82 4.95 13.98 7.49
C ILE A 82 5.42 15.02 6.49
N VAL A 83 4.75 15.03 5.34
CA VAL A 83 4.90 16.04 4.30
C VAL A 83 3.60 16.83 4.25
N THR A 84 3.71 18.14 4.22
CA THR A 84 2.59 19.03 3.95
C THR A 84 2.76 19.68 2.60
N TYR A 85 1.68 20.05 1.94
CA TYR A 85 1.75 20.82 0.71
C TYR A 85 0.63 21.84 0.62
N SER A 86 0.99 23.01 0.09
CA SER A 86 0.06 24.01 -0.42
C SER A 86 0.60 24.57 -1.73
N ASP A 87 1.11 25.80 -1.76
CA ASP A 87 1.86 26.33 -2.91
C ASP A 87 3.16 25.54 -3.14
N GLN A 88 3.77 25.14 -2.02
CA GLN A 88 5.01 24.38 -1.95
C GLN A 88 4.85 23.19 -1.00
N ALA A 89 5.67 22.16 -1.21
CA ALA A 89 5.75 21.04 -0.28
C ALA A 89 6.85 21.25 0.77
N ALA A 90 6.61 20.75 1.97
CA ALA A 90 7.58 20.79 3.07
C ALA A 90 7.55 19.48 3.86
N VAL A 91 8.73 18.99 4.23
CA VAL A 91 8.87 17.89 5.21
C VAL A 91 8.79 18.50 6.60
N VAL A 92 7.68 18.29 7.30
CA VAL A 92 7.47 18.81 8.66
C VAL A 92 7.90 17.78 9.73
N LEU A 93 8.00 16.51 9.35
CA LEU A 93 8.59 15.46 10.15
C LEU A 93 9.40 14.52 9.26
N GLU A 94 10.71 14.48 9.46
CA GLU A 94 11.60 13.46 8.88
C GLU A 94 11.21 12.05 9.37
N PRO A 95 11.46 10.98 8.58
CA PRO A 95 11.14 9.61 8.97
C PRO A 95 11.61 9.29 10.40
N THR A 96 10.65 9.20 11.32
CA THR A 96 10.89 9.08 12.75
C THR A 96 10.28 7.78 13.26
N ALA A 97 11.03 7.00 14.04
CA ALA A 97 10.49 5.79 14.66
C ALA A 97 9.37 6.12 15.65
N MET A 98 8.22 5.45 15.55
CA MET A 98 7.02 5.73 16.37
C MET A 98 7.10 5.10 17.78
N SER A 99 8.25 5.29 18.42
CA SER A 99 8.44 5.18 19.87
C SER A 99 7.72 6.34 20.59
N GLU A 100 7.56 6.27 21.91
CA GLU A 100 6.90 7.35 22.67
C GLU A 100 7.47 8.76 22.40
N PRO A 101 8.80 8.98 22.37
CA PRO A 101 9.35 10.28 21.96
C PRO A 101 9.05 10.65 20.50
N GLY A 102 9.03 9.66 19.61
CA GLY A 102 8.71 9.88 18.19
C GLY A 102 7.25 10.25 17.97
N LYS A 103 6.33 9.61 18.71
CA LYS A 103 4.90 9.94 18.72
C LYS A 103 4.68 11.37 19.21
N ALA A 104 5.33 11.77 20.30
CA ALA A 104 5.25 13.14 20.81
C ALA A 104 5.72 14.18 19.78
N ARG A 105 6.83 13.91 19.06
CA ARG A 105 7.30 14.79 17.98
C ARG A 105 6.33 14.86 16.81
N ALA A 106 5.70 13.74 16.43
CA ALA A 106 4.71 13.71 15.38
C ALA A 106 3.45 14.49 15.76
N GLU A 107 2.97 14.34 17.00
CA GLU A 107 1.85 15.13 17.52
C GLU A 107 2.16 16.63 17.53
N GLU A 108 3.35 17.03 17.95
CA GLU A 108 3.78 18.43 17.92
C GLU A 108 3.81 18.99 16.49
N ALA A 109 4.31 18.21 15.52
CA ALA A 109 4.32 18.60 14.11
C ALA A 109 2.88 18.80 13.58
N LEU A 110 1.98 17.86 13.87
CA LEU A 110 0.57 17.92 13.47
C LEU A 110 -0.17 19.11 14.09
N GLN A 111 0.12 19.46 15.36
CA GLN A 111 -0.54 20.58 16.03
C GLN A 111 -0.17 21.95 15.46
N LYS A 112 0.99 22.05 14.80
CA LYS A 112 1.50 23.29 14.19
C LYS A 112 0.97 23.53 12.78
N LEU A 113 0.25 22.58 12.18
CA LEU A 113 -0.26 22.71 10.82
C LEU A 113 -1.30 23.83 10.73
N ARG A 114 -1.21 24.63 9.67
CA ARG A 114 -2.13 25.72 9.36
C ARG A 114 -2.44 25.66 7.88
N ALA A 115 -3.70 25.81 7.54
CA ALA A 115 -4.14 25.85 6.16
C ALA A 115 -3.87 27.25 5.56
N ASP A 116 -3.22 27.31 4.41
CA ASP A 116 -2.96 28.52 3.63
C ASP A 116 -2.49 28.15 2.20
N GLY A 117 -2.67 29.06 1.24
CA GLY A 117 -2.13 28.91 -0.12
C GLY A 117 -2.94 28.01 -1.05
N GLN A 118 -2.33 27.67 -2.19
CA GLN A 118 -2.92 26.83 -3.24
C GLN A 118 -2.73 25.33 -2.98
N THR A 119 -3.03 24.48 -3.96
CA THR A 119 -2.96 23.02 -3.89
C THR A 119 -2.01 22.47 -4.96
N ASN A 120 -0.72 22.36 -4.64
CA ASN A 120 0.32 21.77 -5.50
C ASN A 120 0.53 20.29 -5.16
N LEU A 121 -0.42 19.46 -5.59
CA LEU A 121 -0.47 18.03 -5.27
C LEU A 121 0.78 17.30 -5.74
N TRP A 122 1.25 17.57 -6.97
CA TRP A 122 2.43 16.89 -7.50
C TRP A 122 3.67 17.12 -6.63
N GLN A 123 3.94 18.36 -6.22
CA GLN A 123 5.13 18.64 -5.40
C GLN A 123 5.04 17.96 -4.02
N GLY A 124 3.84 17.90 -3.43
CA GLY A 124 3.59 17.15 -2.19
C GLY A 124 3.88 15.66 -2.35
N LEU A 125 3.33 15.06 -3.41
CA LEU A 125 3.53 13.64 -3.71
C LEU A 125 5.00 13.33 -4.03
N GLU A 126 5.65 14.10 -4.90
CA GLU A 126 7.05 13.92 -5.25
C GLU A 126 7.96 14.00 -4.03
N THR A 127 7.74 14.98 -3.14
CA THR A 127 8.49 15.13 -1.89
C THR A 127 8.32 13.90 -0.99
N ALA A 128 7.12 13.35 -0.88
CA ALA A 128 6.85 12.15 -0.10
C ALA A 128 7.49 10.89 -0.69
N LEU A 129 7.42 10.72 -2.01
CA LEU A 129 8.10 9.62 -2.71
C LEU A 129 9.61 9.71 -2.49
N ASP A 130 10.19 10.89 -2.61
CA ASP A 130 11.60 11.12 -2.36
C ASP A 130 11.99 10.83 -0.90
N LEU A 131 11.15 11.25 0.06
CA LEU A 131 11.38 11.02 1.49
C LEU A 131 11.48 9.53 1.81
N LEU A 132 10.55 8.73 1.28
CA LEU A 132 10.53 7.28 1.45
C LEU A 132 11.65 6.58 0.67
N ARG A 133 12.07 7.14 -0.47
CA ARG A 133 13.16 6.59 -1.30
C ARG A 133 14.54 6.79 -0.68
N ARG A 134 14.80 7.92 0.00
CA ARG A 134 16.13 8.29 0.52
C ARG A 134 16.59 7.44 1.70
N SER A 135 15.66 6.89 2.47
CA SER A 135 15.95 6.14 3.71
C SER A 135 15.29 4.75 3.71
N PRO A 136 15.60 3.87 2.73
CA PRO A 136 14.96 2.59 2.63
C PRO A 136 15.39 1.69 3.79
N ARG A 137 14.43 1.20 4.57
CA ARG A 137 14.69 0.20 5.61
C ARG A 137 14.55 -1.20 5.03
N PRO A 138 15.58 -2.07 5.15
CA PRO A 138 15.51 -3.44 4.63
C PRO A 138 14.30 -4.20 5.16
N GLY A 139 13.47 -4.71 4.24
CA GLY A 139 12.27 -5.47 4.59
C GLY A 139 11.08 -4.65 5.08
N ALA A 140 11.20 -3.32 5.16
CA ALA A 140 10.06 -2.45 5.47
C ALA A 140 9.18 -2.23 4.25
N LEU A 141 7.89 -2.03 4.48
CA LEU A 141 6.91 -1.73 3.43
C LEU A 141 6.53 -0.25 3.46
N GLY A 142 6.86 0.45 2.38
CA GLY A 142 6.52 1.86 2.20
C GLY A 142 5.05 2.09 1.87
N SER A 143 4.39 3.04 2.54
CA SER A 143 3.05 3.50 2.19
C SER A 143 2.94 5.02 2.32
N ALA A 144 2.34 5.68 1.33
CA ALA A 144 2.01 7.10 1.37
C ALA A 144 0.49 7.26 1.48
N LEU A 145 0.02 8.10 2.41
CA LEU A 145 -1.39 8.47 2.56
C LEU A 145 -1.55 9.94 2.14
N LEU A 146 -2.06 10.17 0.94
CA LEU A 146 -2.34 11.50 0.39
C LEU A 146 -3.73 11.95 0.81
N LEU A 147 -3.81 13.05 1.54
CA LEU A 147 -5.04 13.61 2.10
C LEU A 147 -5.29 14.96 1.41
N THR A 148 -6.45 15.16 0.78
CA THR A 148 -6.81 16.42 0.08
C THR A 148 -8.32 16.64 0.02
N ASP A 149 -8.75 17.90 0.08
CA ASP A 149 -10.16 18.30 -0.01
C ASP A 149 -10.53 19.01 -1.31
N GLY A 150 -9.55 19.16 -2.22
CA GLY A 150 -9.68 20.02 -3.38
C GLY A 150 -9.15 19.42 -4.67
N LYS A 151 -9.12 20.27 -5.69
CA LYS A 151 -8.51 19.99 -6.99
C LYS A 151 -7.11 20.58 -7.00
N PRO A 152 -6.12 19.89 -7.60
CA PRO A 152 -4.82 20.51 -7.81
C PRO A 152 -4.94 21.78 -8.63
N ASN A 153 -4.34 22.86 -8.14
CA ASN A 153 -4.33 24.16 -8.83
C ASN A 153 -3.03 24.39 -9.60
N VAL A 154 -2.02 23.54 -9.36
CA VAL A 154 -0.73 23.55 -10.04
C VAL A 154 -0.56 22.21 -10.75
N GLU A 155 -0.49 22.25 -12.08
CA GLU A 155 -0.33 21.07 -12.93
C GLU A 155 1.14 20.86 -13.30
N PRO A 156 1.72 19.67 -13.09
CA PRO A 156 3.03 19.35 -13.62
C PRO A 156 2.97 19.17 -15.15
N THR A 157 4.12 19.27 -15.81
CA THR A 157 4.21 19.06 -17.26
C THR A 157 3.65 17.68 -17.66
N GLY A 158 2.62 17.71 -18.51
CA GLY A 158 1.93 16.51 -19.01
C GLY A 158 0.87 15.93 -18.05
N GLY A 159 0.60 16.59 -16.93
CA GLY A 159 -0.38 16.17 -15.94
C GLY A 159 0.18 15.25 -14.85
N HIS A 160 -0.54 15.17 -13.74
CA HIS A 160 -0.16 14.43 -12.53
C HIS A 160 0.14 12.95 -12.78
N LEU A 161 -0.69 12.25 -13.56
CA LEU A 161 -0.48 10.83 -13.84
C LEU A 161 0.79 10.59 -14.67
N ALA A 162 1.04 11.42 -15.68
CA ALA A 162 2.26 11.35 -16.48
C ALA A 162 3.50 11.64 -15.63
N ALA A 163 3.41 12.59 -14.70
CA ALA A 163 4.49 12.88 -13.76
C ALA A 163 4.80 11.67 -12.85
N LEU A 164 3.77 10.99 -12.32
CA LEU A 164 3.95 9.78 -11.53
C LEU A 164 4.60 8.64 -12.33
N GLN A 165 4.18 8.44 -13.59
CA GLN A 165 4.80 7.43 -14.46
C GLN A 165 6.27 7.75 -14.74
N ARG A 166 6.61 9.01 -15.06
CA ARG A 166 8.01 9.44 -15.24
C ARG A 166 8.85 9.18 -13.99
N TYR A 167 8.34 9.52 -12.81
CA TYR A 167 9.02 9.24 -11.55
C TYR A 167 9.25 7.73 -11.37
N LYS A 168 8.22 6.92 -11.60
CA LYS A 168 8.28 5.45 -11.52
C LYS A 168 9.31 4.86 -12.49
N GLU A 169 9.38 5.34 -13.72
CA GLU A 169 10.36 4.89 -14.72
C GLU A 169 11.79 5.24 -14.31
N GLN A 170 11.98 6.43 -13.72
CA GLN A 170 13.30 6.92 -13.34
C GLN A 170 13.84 6.30 -12.04
N HIS A 171 12.96 6.04 -11.07
CA HIS A 171 13.36 5.70 -9.70
C HIS A 171 12.75 4.41 -9.16
N GLY A 172 11.74 3.86 -9.82
CA GLY A 172 10.81 2.93 -9.19
C GLY A 172 9.91 3.63 -8.17
N LEU A 173 8.87 2.92 -7.70
CA LEU A 173 8.04 3.41 -6.61
C LEU A 173 8.55 2.85 -5.27
N PRO A 174 8.88 3.71 -4.29
CA PRO A 174 9.35 3.27 -2.97
C PRO A 174 8.19 2.81 -2.07
N CYS A 175 6.94 3.10 -2.46
CA CYS A 175 5.77 2.87 -1.64
C CYS A 175 4.51 2.61 -2.47
N THR A 176 3.49 2.09 -1.79
CA THR A 176 2.11 2.12 -2.26
C THR A 176 1.48 3.48 -1.93
N LEU A 177 0.75 4.09 -2.86
CA LEU A 177 0.05 5.36 -2.64
C LEU A 177 -1.44 5.15 -2.43
N HIS A 178 -1.95 5.57 -1.28
CA HIS A 178 -3.38 5.64 -1.00
C HIS A 178 -3.83 7.10 -1.00
N THR A 179 -4.97 7.39 -1.60
CA THR A 179 -5.49 8.75 -1.75
C THR A 179 -6.83 8.88 -1.01
N PHE A 180 -7.02 10.00 -0.32
CA PHE A 180 -8.21 10.30 0.47
C PHE A 180 -8.73 11.67 0.08
N GLY A 181 -9.93 11.70 -0.49
CA GLY A 181 -10.60 12.93 -0.93
C GLY A 181 -11.70 13.35 0.04
N PHE A 182 -11.65 14.58 0.56
CA PHE A 182 -12.67 15.14 1.45
C PHE A 182 -13.68 16.01 0.70
N GLY A 183 -14.97 15.85 1.01
CA GLY A 183 -16.02 16.70 0.47
C GLY A 183 -16.35 16.39 -0.99
N SER A 184 -17.10 17.26 -1.67
CA SER A 184 -17.63 16.98 -3.01
C SER A 184 -16.93 17.71 -4.17
N ASP A 185 -16.03 18.66 -3.87
CA ASP A 185 -15.37 19.49 -4.89
C ASP A 185 -13.89 19.12 -5.09
N LEU A 186 -13.65 17.85 -5.39
CA LEU A 186 -12.31 17.30 -5.61
C LEU A 186 -12.25 16.48 -6.90
N ASP A 187 -11.05 16.33 -7.46
CA ASP A 187 -10.83 15.51 -8.65
C ASP A 187 -10.71 14.03 -8.28
N SER A 188 -11.86 13.39 -8.05
CA SER A 188 -11.93 11.98 -7.63
C SER A 188 -11.32 11.04 -8.67
N GLU A 189 -11.47 11.36 -9.95
CA GLU A 189 -10.93 10.55 -11.04
C GLU A 189 -9.39 10.59 -11.02
N LEU A 190 -8.80 11.77 -10.85
CA LEU A 190 -7.36 11.90 -10.72
C LEU A 190 -6.83 11.13 -9.50
N LEU A 191 -7.46 11.27 -8.33
CA LEU A 191 -7.00 10.60 -7.11
C LEU A 191 -7.08 9.07 -7.22
N ASP A 192 -8.11 8.55 -7.88
CA ASP A 192 -8.25 7.11 -8.16
C ASP A 192 -7.18 6.63 -9.14
N GLN A 193 -6.94 7.36 -10.23
CA GLN A 193 -5.89 7.03 -11.21
C GLN A 193 -4.50 7.02 -10.58
N LEU A 194 -4.18 7.98 -9.71
CA LEU A 194 -2.89 8.03 -9.00
C LEU A 194 -2.73 6.84 -8.04
N ALA A 195 -3.76 6.54 -7.24
CA ALA A 195 -3.73 5.41 -6.32
C ALA A 195 -3.56 4.09 -7.09
N ALA A 196 -4.33 3.87 -8.16
CA ALA A 196 -4.27 2.68 -8.98
C ALA A 196 -2.88 2.51 -9.64
N ALA A 197 -2.30 3.59 -10.19
CA ALA A 197 -0.99 3.55 -10.83
C ALA A 197 0.17 3.17 -9.87
N ALA A 198 -0.01 3.46 -8.58
CA ALA A 198 0.92 3.16 -7.49
C ALA A 198 0.47 1.97 -6.61
N GLY A 199 -0.53 1.20 -7.07
CA GLY A 199 -0.97 -0.06 -6.44
C GLY A 199 -1.67 0.11 -5.09
N GLY A 200 -2.22 1.29 -4.80
CA GLY A 200 -3.01 1.55 -3.60
C GLY A 200 -4.49 1.72 -3.91
N VAL A 201 -5.19 2.42 -3.02
CA VAL A 201 -6.65 2.61 -3.10
C VAL A 201 -7.01 4.07 -2.91
N TYR A 202 -8.07 4.49 -3.60
CA TYR A 202 -8.73 5.75 -3.36
C TYR A 202 -9.91 5.56 -2.40
N VAL A 203 -10.05 6.48 -1.45
CA VAL A 203 -11.17 6.51 -0.50
C VAL A 203 -11.81 7.89 -0.53
N PHE A 204 -13.07 7.93 -0.93
CA PHE A 204 -13.90 9.11 -0.83
C PHE A 204 -14.44 9.28 0.60
N ILE A 205 -14.31 10.49 1.15
CA ILE A 205 -14.73 10.84 2.50
C ILE A 205 -15.85 11.88 2.40
N PRO A 206 -17.13 11.44 2.55
CA PRO A 206 -18.27 12.33 2.36
C PRO A 206 -18.50 13.30 3.52
N ASP A 207 -18.03 12.96 4.72
CA ASP A 207 -18.24 13.74 5.94
C ASP A 207 -17.18 13.40 7.00
N ALA A 208 -17.06 14.27 7.99
CA ALA A 208 -16.02 14.17 9.01
C ALA A 208 -16.10 12.90 9.89
N GLY A 209 -17.28 12.26 9.96
CA GLY A 209 -17.45 11.02 10.72
C GLY A 209 -16.70 9.84 10.12
N PHE A 210 -16.39 9.88 8.82
CA PHE A 210 -15.80 8.75 8.10
C PHE A 210 -14.25 8.79 8.07
N VAL A 211 -13.64 9.95 8.36
CA VAL A 211 -12.19 10.16 8.19
C VAL A 211 -11.37 9.23 9.08
N GLY A 212 -11.69 9.22 10.38
CA GLY A 212 -10.97 8.43 11.36
C GLY A 212 -11.01 6.94 10.99
N THR A 213 -12.20 6.43 10.65
CA THR A 213 -12.37 5.02 10.24
C THR A 213 -11.60 4.69 8.96
N ALA A 214 -11.68 5.55 7.94
CA ALA A 214 -10.97 5.35 6.68
C ALA A 214 -9.44 5.30 6.87
N LEU A 215 -8.88 6.29 7.58
CA LEU A 215 -7.43 6.36 7.82
C LEU A 215 -6.94 5.22 8.72
N VAL A 216 -7.68 4.90 9.79
CA VAL A 216 -7.33 3.81 10.70
C VAL A 216 -7.36 2.46 9.97
N ASN A 217 -8.39 2.20 9.15
CA ASN A 217 -8.49 0.96 8.39
C ASN A 217 -7.36 0.83 7.37
N CYS A 218 -7.05 1.90 6.64
CA CYS A 218 -5.94 1.89 5.69
C CYS A 218 -4.58 1.73 6.39
N THR A 219 -4.38 2.41 7.52
CA THR A 219 -3.17 2.27 8.33
C THR A 219 -3.04 0.85 8.86
N ALA A 220 -4.11 0.28 9.41
CA ALA A 220 -4.15 -1.10 9.87
C ALA A 220 -3.77 -2.08 8.74
N ALA A 221 -4.33 -1.90 7.55
CA ALA A 221 -3.97 -2.71 6.37
C ALA A 221 -2.48 -2.53 5.97
N ALA A 222 -1.94 -1.32 6.08
CA ALA A 222 -0.54 -1.05 5.79
C ALA A 222 0.39 -1.71 6.80
N VAL A 223 0.13 -1.56 8.11
CA VAL A 223 0.99 -2.09 9.18
C VAL A 223 0.88 -3.59 9.33
N THR A 224 -0.27 -4.20 9.04
CA THR A 224 -0.46 -5.66 9.10
C THR A 224 0.10 -6.38 7.88
N ALA A 225 0.51 -5.66 6.84
CA ALA A 225 1.12 -6.28 5.66
C ALA A 225 2.42 -7.00 6.05
N ALA A 226 2.54 -8.25 5.62
CA ALA A 226 3.74 -9.08 5.80
C ALA A 226 4.58 -9.18 4.53
N GLY A 227 3.97 -8.93 3.37
CA GLY A 227 4.63 -8.84 2.08
C GLY A 227 3.70 -8.24 1.04
N ARG A 228 4.29 -7.55 0.05
CA ARG A 228 3.59 -6.97 -1.11
C ARG A 228 4.22 -7.50 -2.39
N ASN A 229 3.41 -7.60 -3.45
CA ASN A 229 3.83 -8.07 -4.78
C ASN A 229 4.57 -9.40 -4.74
N LEU A 230 4.06 -10.33 -3.94
CA LEU A 230 4.69 -11.62 -3.75
C LEU A 230 4.51 -12.46 -5.01
N ARG A 231 5.64 -13.02 -5.47
CA ARG A 231 5.72 -13.86 -6.65
C ARG A 231 6.15 -15.25 -6.25
N LEU A 232 5.43 -16.26 -6.74
CA LEU A 232 5.74 -17.66 -6.50
C LEU A 232 6.06 -18.34 -7.82
N SER A 233 7.34 -18.62 -8.04
CA SER A 233 7.81 -19.43 -9.15
C SER A 233 7.84 -20.90 -8.76
N VAL A 234 7.21 -21.75 -9.57
CA VAL A 234 7.18 -23.20 -9.37
C VAL A 234 7.85 -23.85 -10.58
N ALA A 235 8.98 -24.50 -10.34
CA ALA A 235 9.68 -25.30 -11.34
C ALA A 235 9.47 -26.78 -11.06
N ALA A 236 9.19 -27.57 -12.11
CA ALA A 236 9.17 -29.02 -12.02
C ALA A 236 10.58 -29.59 -12.23
N ALA A 237 10.84 -30.73 -11.60
CA ALA A 237 12.02 -31.54 -11.89
C ALA A 237 11.98 -32.02 -13.35
N PRO A 238 13.14 -32.37 -13.95
CA PRO A 238 13.17 -33.09 -15.21
C PRO A 238 12.23 -34.30 -15.10
N ASN A 239 11.32 -34.48 -16.07
CA ASN A 239 10.38 -35.60 -16.17
C ASN A 239 9.07 -35.46 -15.35
N VAL A 240 8.81 -34.28 -14.78
CA VAL A 240 7.53 -33.97 -14.11
C VAL A 240 6.76 -32.91 -14.90
N ALA A 241 5.54 -33.25 -15.30
CA ALA A 241 4.67 -32.33 -16.02
C ALA A 241 3.72 -31.58 -15.08
N LEU A 242 3.51 -30.31 -15.40
CA LEU A 242 2.82 -29.31 -14.59
C LEU A 242 1.42 -29.06 -15.16
N LYS A 243 0.38 -29.75 -14.67
CA LYS A 243 -0.88 -29.94 -15.43
C LYS A 243 -2.02 -28.93 -15.14
N GLY A 244 -2.02 -28.23 -14.01
CA GLY A 244 -3.10 -27.27 -13.66
C GLY A 244 -2.78 -26.41 -12.44
N CYS A 245 -3.55 -25.35 -12.18
CA CYS A 245 -3.61 -24.64 -10.90
C CYS A 245 -5.08 -24.31 -10.60
N VAL A 246 -5.53 -24.50 -9.36
CA VAL A 246 -6.89 -24.12 -8.96
C VAL A 246 -6.90 -22.64 -8.58
N GLY A 247 -7.72 -21.84 -9.27
CA GLY A 247 -7.97 -20.43 -8.95
C GLY A 247 -7.03 -19.40 -9.59
N TYR A 248 -6.02 -19.83 -10.36
CA TYR A 248 -5.07 -18.95 -11.07
C TYR A 248 -4.67 -19.55 -12.43
N GLU A 249 -4.33 -18.70 -13.39
CA GLU A 249 -3.77 -19.15 -14.68
C GLU A 249 -2.33 -19.65 -14.52
N LEU A 250 -1.99 -20.68 -15.30
CA LEU A 250 -0.66 -21.25 -15.30
C LEU A 250 0.34 -20.36 -16.04
N GLY A 251 1.38 -19.94 -15.32
CA GLY A 251 2.57 -19.30 -15.88
C GLY A 251 3.84 -19.74 -15.11
N PRO A 252 5.04 -19.31 -15.56
CA PRO A 252 6.30 -19.59 -14.86
C PRO A 252 6.36 -18.98 -13.45
N CYS A 253 5.47 -18.03 -13.15
CA CYS A 253 5.36 -17.32 -11.89
C CYS A 253 3.89 -17.03 -11.58
N LEU A 254 3.44 -17.39 -10.39
CA LEU A 254 2.14 -16.99 -9.83
C LEU A 254 2.28 -15.63 -9.13
N GLU A 255 1.38 -14.70 -9.45
CA GLU A 255 1.25 -13.42 -8.74
C GLU A 255 0.35 -13.61 -7.52
N LEU A 256 0.92 -13.57 -6.32
CA LEU A 256 0.20 -13.77 -5.06
C LEU A 256 -0.38 -12.47 -4.49
N GLY A 257 0.03 -11.32 -5.01
CA GLY A 257 -0.33 -10.01 -4.49
C GLY A 257 0.22 -9.76 -3.08
N SER A 258 -0.57 -9.13 -2.22
CA SER A 258 -0.21 -8.88 -0.82
C SER A 258 -0.64 -10.02 0.11
N VAL A 259 0.11 -10.20 1.21
CA VAL A 259 -0.24 -11.10 2.32
C VAL A 259 -0.19 -10.29 3.62
N GLN A 260 -1.25 -10.41 4.43
CA GLN A 260 -1.32 -9.80 5.75
C GLN A 260 -0.94 -10.80 6.85
N LEU A 261 -0.51 -10.29 7.99
CA LEU A 261 -0.27 -11.07 9.20
C LEU A 261 -1.56 -11.80 9.62
N GLY A 262 -1.45 -13.11 9.86
CA GLY A 262 -2.59 -13.95 10.20
C GLY A 262 -3.42 -14.44 9.00
N GLN A 263 -3.14 -13.94 7.79
CA GLN A 263 -3.70 -14.53 6.58
C GLN A 263 -2.81 -15.67 6.07
N SER A 264 -3.45 -16.70 5.53
CA SER A 264 -2.78 -17.71 4.75
C SER A 264 -3.45 -17.83 3.38
N LYS A 265 -2.64 -17.85 2.33
CA LYS A 265 -3.09 -18.20 0.99
C LYS A 265 -2.64 -19.62 0.72
N ALA A 266 -3.59 -20.50 0.42
CA ALA A 266 -3.36 -21.90 0.12
C ALA A 266 -3.68 -22.17 -1.36
N TRP A 267 -2.90 -23.04 -1.98
CA TRP A 267 -3.08 -23.50 -3.36
C TRP A 267 -3.05 -25.02 -3.38
N GLU A 268 -3.65 -25.66 -4.39
CA GLU A 268 -3.56 -27.11 -4.65
C GLU A 268 -3.28 -27.37 -6.14
N ARG A 269 -2.46 -28.37 -6.47
CA ARG A 269 -2.04 -28.67 -7.85
C ARG A 269 -1.66 -30.12 -8.10
N GLY A 270 -2.28 -30.82 -9.05
CA GLY A 270 -1.82 -32.13 -9.54
C GLY A 270 -0.52 -32.10 -10.37
N LEU A 271 0.37 -33.06 -10.12
CA LEU A 271 1.60 -33.38 -10.85
C LEU A 271 1.46 -34.77 -11.45
N GLU A 272 1.85 -34.97 -12.71
CA GLU A 272 1.96 -36.32 -13.29
C GLU A 272 3.42 -36.64 -13.60
N ARG A 273 3.76 -37.93 -13.45
CA ARG A 273 5.01 -38.47 -13.99
C ARG A 273 4.87 -38.55 -15.51
N ASN A 274 5.86 -38.05 -16.24
CA ASN A 274 5.87 -38.16 -17.70
C ASN A 274 5.87 -39.65 -18.10
N PRO A 275 4.82 -40.18 -18.78
CA PRO A 275 4.74 -41.61 -19.08
C PRO A 275 5.74 -42.09 -20.15
N TRP A 276 6.39 -41.16 -20.85
CA TRP A 276 7.13 -41.42 -22.09
C TRP A 276 8.65 -41.52 -21.93
N GLU A 277 9.18 -41.52 -20.70
CA GLU A 277 10.62 -41.62 -20.42
C GLU A 277 11.02 -42.91 -19.69
N ASP A 278 10.06 -43.76 -19.29
CA ASP A 278 10.36 -45.06 -18.67
C ASP A 278 10.57 -46.20 -19.71
N ASP A 279 10.47 -45.92 -21.02
CA ASP A 279 10.58 -46.91 -22.13
C ASP A 279 11.79 -46.66 -23.07
N LEU A 280 12.83 -45.94 -22.64
CA LEU A 280 14.12 -45.97 -23.35
C LEU A 280 14.97 -47.12 -22.79
N ASP A 281 14.70 -48.30 -23.34
CA ASP A 281 15.56 -49.48 -23.23
C ASP A 281 16.96 -49.12 -23.77
N GLU A 282 17.98 -49.15 -22.91
CA GLU A 282 19.41 -48.91 -23.23
C GLU A 282 20.03 -50.03 -24.10
N SER A 283 19.23 -50.69 -24.95
CA SER A 283 19.65 -51.87 -25.71
C SER A 283 19.69 -51.71 -27.24
N ASP A 284 19.37 -50.55 -27.80
CA ASP A 284 19.62 -50.29 -29.23
C ASP A 284 20.16 -48.88 -29.48
N VAL A 285 21.49 -48.76 -29.46
CA VAL A 285 22.22 -47.67 -30.13
C VAL A 285 23.25 -48.32 -31.07
N PRO A 286 23.08 -48.24 -32.40
CA PRO A 286 24.14 -48.54 -33.36
C PRO A 286 25.24 -47.46 -33.39
#